data_AF-A0A1M6ITH9-F1
#
_entry.id   AF-A0A1M6ITH9-F1
#
_cell.length_a   1.000
_cell.length_b   1.000
_cell.length_c   1.000
_cell.angle_alpha   90.00
_cell.angle_beta   90.00
_cell.angle_gamma   90.00
#
_symmetry.space_group_name_H-M   'P 1'
#
loop_
_entity.id
_entity.type
_entity.pdbx_description
1 polymer ?
#
loop_
_entity_poly.entity_id
_entity_poly.type
_entity_poly.pdbx_seq_one_letter_code
_entity_poly.pdbx_strand_id
1 'polypeptide(L)'
;MPASVRISPNSWKALKEIADCAGETMQAVLDRAIGAYRRQWLLKRANKAYAGLRNDRDKWQEEIAERKEWDVVLGDGLGSDE
;
A
#
# COMPACT_ATOMS: atom_id res chain seq x y z
N MET A 1 12.87 13.56 15.19
CA MET A 1 12.46 14.05 16.52
C MET A 1 11.70 12.94 17.22
N PRO A 2 12.03 12.59 18.47
CA PRO A 2 11.24 11.61 19.21
C PRO A 2 9.86 12.19 19.52
N ALA A 3 8.82 11.37 19.36
CA ALA A 3 7.45 11.72 19.68
C ALA A 3 6.82 10.58 20.49
N SER A 4 5.96 10.93 21.44
CA SER A 4 5.28 9.97 22.32
C SER A 4 3.79 9.97 22.04
N VAL A 5 3.23 8.79 21.82
CA VAL A 5 1.78 8.57 21.61
C VAL A 5 1.25 7.68 22.72
N ARG A 6 0.09 8.02 23.27
CA ARG A 6 -0.58 7.15 24.24
C ARG A 6 -1.26 6.00 23.51
N ILE A 7 -0.99 4.77 23.97
CA ILE A 7 -1.61 3.54 23.46
C ILE A 7 -2.22 2.78 24.64
N SER A 8 -3.15 1.86 24.34
CA SER A 8 -3.75 1.02 25.39
C SER A 8 -2.70 0.09 26.03
N PRO A 9 -2.88 -0.33 27.29
CA PRO A 9 -1.98 -1.30 27.93
C PRO A 9 -1.84 -2.61 27.13
N ASN A 10 -2.93 -3.06 26.51
CA ASN A 10 -2.93 -4.27 25.68
C ASN A 10 -2.08 -4.09 24.41
N SER A 11 -2.21 -2.94 23.74
CA SER A 11 -1.40 -2.61 22.55
C SER A 11 0.08 -2.48 22.90
N TRP A 12 0.39 -1.90 24.08
CA TRP A 12 1.77 -1.82 24.56
C TRP A 12 2.37 -3.20 24.83
N LYS A 13 1.62 -4.08 25.49
CA LYS A 13 2.05 -5.46 25.77
C LYS A 13 2.30 -6.24 24.49
N ALA A 14 1.38 -6.17 23.52
CA ALA A 14 1.55 -6.81 22.22
C ALA A 14 2.76 -6.25 21.45
N LEU A 15 2.97 -4.93 21.46
CA LEU A 15 4.12 -4.31 20.80
C LEU A 15 5.43 -4.79 21.43
N LYS A 16 5.47 -4.94 22.76
CA LYS A 16 6.63 -5.45 23.49
C LYS A 16 6.91 -6.91 23.14
N GLU A 17 5.89 -7.77 23.17
CA GLU A 17 6.03 -9.19 22.82
C GLU A 17 6.54 -9.38 21.38
N ILE A 18 6.05 -8.60 20.43
CA ILE A 18 6.54 -8.64 19.04
C ILE A 18 8.00 -8.18 18.95
N ALA A 19 8.37 -7.11 19.66
CA ALA A 19 9.72 -6.58 19.68
C ALA A 19 10.73 -7.58 20.29
N ASP A 20 10.36 -8.21 21.41
CA ASP A 20 11.16 -9.23 22.09
C ASP A 20 11.38 -10.45 21.17
N CYS A 21 10.32 -10.93 20.50
CA CYS A 21 10.41 -12.03 19.54
C CYS A 21 11.21 -11.68 18.27
N ALA A 22 11.12 -10.44 17.79
CA ALA A 22 11.82 -9.98 16.60
C ALA A 22 13.29 -9.61 16.86
N GLY A 23 13.70 -9.48 18.13
CA GLY A 23 15.02 -8.97 18.49
C GLY A 23 15.22 -7.49 18.09
N GLU A 24 14.13 -6.73 18.03
CA GLU A 24 14.12 -5.33 17.58
C GLU A 24 13.61 -4.40 18.68
N THR A 25 13.81 -3.09 18.52
CA THR A 25 13.21 -2.11 19.45
C THR A 25 11.71 -1.98 19.20
N MET A 26 10.93 -1.68 20.25
CA MET A 26 9.50 -1.39 20.11
C MET A 26 9.24 -0.24 19.13
N GLN A 27 10.17 0.71 19.00
CA GLN A 27 10.07 1.80 18.03
C GLN A 27 10.18 1.30 16.59
N ALA A 28 11.17 0.44 16.28
CA ALA A 28 11.34 -0.11 14.94
C ALA A 28 10.14 -0.97 14.52
N VAL A 29 9.61 -1.78 15.44
CA VAL A 29 8.38 -2.56 15.22
C VAL A 29 7.19 -1.64 14.95
N LEU A 30 7.03 -0.58 15.76
CA LEU A 30 5.93 0.37 15.60
C LEU A 30 6.01 1.11 14.25
N ASP A 31 7.20 1.54 13.83
CA ASP A 31 7.40 2.22 12.55
C ASP A 31 7.03 1.31 11.37
N ARG A 32 7.43 0.03 11.43
CA ARG A 32 7.05 -0.97 10.42
C ARG A 32 5.54 -1.23 10.42
N ALA A 33 4.92 -1.34 11.59
CA ALA A 33 3.49 -1.57 11.73
C ALA A 33 2.67 -0.41 11.15
N ILE A 34 3.06 0.84 11.44
CA ILE A 34 2.44 2.04 10.87
C ILE A 34 2.63 2.06 9.35
N GLY A 35 3.83 1.74 8.85
CA GLY A 35 4.11 1.66 7.42
C GLY A 35 3.23 0.62 6.71
N ALA A 36 3.06 -0.56 7.30
CA ALA A 36 2.19 -1.61 6.78
C ALA A 36 0.72 -1.16 6.76
N TYR A 37 0.23 -0.56 7.86
CA TYR A 37 -1.13 -0.05 7.94
C TYR A 37 -1.38 1.05 6.90
N ARG A 38 -0.42 1.97 6.71
CA ARG A 38 -0.51 3.03 5.69
C ARG A 38 -0.61 2.45 4.28
N ARG A 39 0.21 1.45 3.93
CA ARG A 39 0.13 0.76 2.62
C ARG A 39 -1.23 0.10 2.43
N GLN A 40 -1.71 -0.61 3.44
CA GLN A 40 -3.03 -1.27 3.39
C GLN A 40 -4.16 -0.25 3.23
N TRP A 41 -4.13 0.85 3.99
CA TRP A 41 -5.11 1.92 3.91
C TRP A 41 -5.13 2.57 2.52
N LEU A 42 -3.96 2.86 1.95
CA LEU A 42 -3.83 3.40 0.60
C LEU A 42 -4.44 2.47 -0.44
N LEU A 43 -4.07 1.19 -0.41
CA LEU A 43 -4.59 0.19 -1.36
C LEU A 43 -6.11 0.02 -1.23
N LYS A 44 -6.66 0.00 -0.01
CA LYS A 44 -8.12 -0.04 0.20
C LYS A 44 -8.82 1.16 -0.42
N ARG A 45 -8.25 2.36 -0.29
CA ARG A 45 -8.81 3.58 -0.88
C ARG A 45 -8.72 3.56 -2.41
N ALA A 46 -7.57 3.16 -2.96
CA ALA A 46 -7.36 3.02 -4.39
C ALA A 46 -8.34 2.00 -5.00
N ASN A 47 -8.48 0.83 -4.38
CA ASN A 47 -9.43 -0.20 -4.81
C ASN A 47 -10.88 0.28 -4.76
N LYS A 48 -11.25 1.04 -3.72
CA LYS A 48 -12.60 1.63 -3.65
C LYS A 48 -12.85 2.63 -4.77
N ALA A 49 -11.87 3.49 -5.08
CA ALA A 49 -11.97 4.44 -6.19
C ALA A 49 -12.04 3.71 -7.54
N TYR A 50 -11.20 2.70 -7.74
CA TYR A 50 -11.20 1.87 -8.94
C TYR A 50 -12.51 1.10 -9.13
N ALA A 51 -13.08 0.52 -8.07
CA ALA A 51 -14.40 -0.11 -8.13
C ALA A 51 -15.50 0.91 -8.49
N GLY A 52 -15.41 2.13 -7.96
CA GLY A 52 -16.29 3.24 -8.34
C GLY A 52 -16.17 3.59 -9.82
N LEU A 53 -14.95 3.71 -10.34
CA LEU A 53 -14.66 3.94 -11.75
C LEU A 53 -15.26 2.83 -12.62
N ARG A 54 -15.06 1.56 -12.25
CA ARG A 54 -15.54 0.41 -13.01
C ARG A 54 -17.07 0.29 -13.07
N ASN A 55 -17.76 0.84 -12.09
CA ASN A 55 -19.23 0.88 -12.05
C ASN A 55 -19.81 2.03 -12.89
N ASP A 56 -19.00 3.01 -13.28
CA ASP A 56 -19.36 4.10 -14.17
C ASP A 56 -19.00 3.69 -15.61
N ARG A 57 -20.00 3.30 -16.41
CA ARG A 57 -19.76 2.70 -17.73
C ARG A 57 -18.97 3.61 -18.65
N ASP A 58 -19.30 4.90 -18.67
CA ASP A 58 -18.72 5.84 -19.62
C ASP A 58 -17.26 6.11 -19.25
N LYS A 59 -16.98 6.41 -17.97
CA LYS A 59 -15.59 6.57 -17.48
C LYS A 59 -14.77 5.30 -17.58
N TRP A 60 -15.38 4.13 -17.44
CA TRP A 60 -14.68 2.85 -17.62
C TRP A 60 -14.27 2.63 -19.07
N GLN A 61 -15.08 3.02 -20.04
CA GLN A 61 -14.69 2.95 -21.46
C GLN A 61 -13.57 3.92 -21.79
N GLU A 62 -13.59 5.14 -21.22
CA GLU A 62 -12.49 6.11 -21.35
C GLU A 62 -11.18 5.54 -20.82
N GLU A 63 -11.18 4.95 -19.61
CA GLU A 63 -9.98 4.34 -19.03
C GLU A 63 -9.45 3.18 -19.87
N ILE A 64 -10.33 2.33 -20.42
CA ILE A 64 -9.91 1.22 -21.29
C ILE A 64 -9.33 1.73 -22.62
N ALA A 65 -9.88 2.82 -23.17
CA ALA A 65 -9.33 3.45 -24.37
C ALA A 65 -7.92 4.00 -24.09
N GLU A 66 -7.76 4.76 -23.00
CA GLU A 66 -6.45 5.27 -22.56
C GLU A 66 -5.46 4.10 -22.36
N ARG A 67 -5.85 3.07 -21.62
CA ARG A 67 -4.98 1.91 -21.35
C ARG A 67 -4.48 1.23 -22.62
N LYS A 68 -5.32 1.14 -23.67
CA LYS A 68 -4.92 0.60 -24.97
C LYS A 68 -3.92 1.49 -25.70
N GLU A 69 -3.98 2.80 -25.53
CA GLU A 69 -2.97 3.71 -26.09
C GLU A 69 -1.61 3.48 -25.42
N TRP A 70 -1.59 3.17 -24.13
CA TRP A 70 -0.38 2.82 -23.38
C TRP A 70 0.21 1.45 -23.75
N ASP A 71 -0.58 0.52 -24.28
CA ASP A 71 -0.08 -0.80 -24.69
C ASP A 71 1.01 -0.71 -25.79
N VAL A 72 1.06 0.39 -26.56
CA VAL A 72 2.07 0.62 -27.61
C VAL A 72 3.51 0.64 -27.05
N VAL A 73 3.69 1.13 -25.81
CA VAL A 73 5.01 1.22 -25.16
C VAL A 73 5.33 0.02 -24.27
N LEU A 74 4.47 -1.02 -24.24
CA LEU A 74 4.65 -2.19 -23.38
C LEU A 74 5.96 -2.95 -23.68
N GLY A 75 6.41 -2.90 -24.94
CA GLY A 75 7.64 -3.55 -25.41
C GLY A 75 8.92 -2.73 -25.24
N ASP A 76 8.80 -1.46 -24.85
CA ASP A 76 9.95 -0.54 -24.81
C ASP A 76 10.99 -0.99 -23.78
N GLY A 77 12.24 -1.13 -24.24
CA GLY A 77 13.36 -1.52 -23.38
C GLY A 77 13.43 -3.00 -23.01
N LEU A 78 12.52 -3.85 -23.53
CA LEU A 78 12.57 -5.29 -23.29
C LEU A 78 13.63 -6.04 -24.10
N GLY A 79 14.26 -5.40 -25.10
CA GLY A 79 15.23 -6.04 -25.99
C GLY A 79 14.58 -7.15 -26.82
N SER A 80 14.46 -6.97 -28.13
CA SER A 80 14.30 -8.15 -28.98
C SER A 80 15.57 -8.97 -28.84
N ASP A 81 15.48 -10.18 -28.30
CA ASP A 81 16.54 -11.18 -28.44
C ASP A 81 16.81 -11.36 -29.94
N GLU A 82 17.89 -10.73 -30.43
CA GLU A 82 18.63 -11.13 -31.64
C GLU A 82 20.03 -11.57 -31.22
#